data_AF-A0A820M390-F1
#
_entry.id   AF-A0A820M390-F1
#
_cell.length_a   1.000
_cell.length_b   1.000
_cell.length_c   1.000
_cell.angle_alpha   90.00
_cell.angle_beta   90.00
_cell.angle_gamma   90.00
#
_symmetry.space_group_name_H-M   'P 1'
#
loop_
_entity.id
_entity.type
_entity.pdbx_description
1 polymer ?
#
loop_
_entity_poly.entity_id
_entity_poly.type
_entity_poly.pdbx_seq_one_letter_code
_entity_poly.pdbx_strand_id
1 'polypeptide(L)'
;LRSRISIIPQDPVLFTGIIILLLILTFLRTFALKLMCLNAGRVLHNKMFRHVIRCPIAFFDTNPIGRILNHFTRDILIMDTDIVQDVPDFLIVNEFVYKIRYMIMILFYSV
;
A
#
# COMPACT_ATOMS: atom_id res chain seq x y z
N LEU A 1 36.83 -19.86 6.45
CA LEU A 1 35.58 -19.05 6.38
C LEU A 1 35.49 -18.15 5.12
N ARG A 2 36.61 -17.69 4.54
CA ARG A 2 36.62 -16.90 3.28
C ARG A 2 36.21 -17.68 2.02
N SER A 3 36.28 -19.02 2.03
CA SER A 3 36.03 -19.89 0.87
C SER A 3 34.55 -20.22 0.59
N ARG A 4 33.62 -19.90 1.50
CA ARG A 4 32.17 -20.10 1.30
C ARG A 4 31.47 -18.84 0.76
N ILE A 5 32.15 -17.69 0.78
CA ILE A 5 31.59 -16.36 0.41
C ILE A 5 31.79 -16.05 -1.07
N SER A 6 32.72 -16.74 -1.75
CA SER A 6 32.94 -16.67 -3.20
C SER A 6 31.83 -17.32 -4.05
N ILE A 7 30.82 -17.93 -3.42
CA ILE A 7 29.66 -18.55 -4.08
C ILE A 7 28.66 -17.48 -4.56
N ILE A 8 28.71 -16.26 -4.02
CA ILE A 8 27.92 -15.14 -4.52
C ILE A 8 28.66 -14.58 -5.74
N PRO A 9 28.15 -14.75 -6.97
CA PRO A 9 28.79 -14.21 -8.15
C PRO A 9 28.84 -12.68 -7.99
N GLN A 10 30.05 -12.12 -7.87
CA GLN A 10 30.26 -10.67 -7.74
C GLN A 10 30.13 -9.93 -9.08
N ASP A 11 29.47 -10.55 -10.05
CA ASP A 11 29.30 -10.00 -11.39
C ASP A 11 28.34 -8.80 -11.31
N PRO A 12 28.81 -7.58 -11.61
CA PRO A 12 28.01 -6.37 -11.43
C PRO A 12 26.68 -6.40 -12.21
N VAL A 13 26.66 -7.12 -13.34
CA VAL A 13 25.48 -7.30 -14.19
C VAL A 13 24.34 -8.02 -13.47
N LEU A 14 24.63 -9.05 -12.67
CA LEU A 14 23.61 -9.81 -11.94
C LEU A 14 22.95 -8.95 -10.85
N PHE A 15 23.74 -8.15 -10.13
CA PHE A 15 23.23 -7.22 -9.12
C PHE A 15 22.35 -6.14 -9.73
N THR A 16 22.78 -5.55 -10.85
CA THR A 16 21.99 -4.54 -11.57
C THR A 16 20.66 -5.12 -12.03
N GLY A 17 20.65 -6.34 -12.57
CA GLY A 17 19.41 -7.03 -12.97
C GLY A 17 18.45 -7.25 -11.80
N ILE A 18 18.96 -7.69 -10.65
CA ILE A 18 18.13 -7.91 -9.45
C ILE A 18 17.55 -6.58 -8.93
N ILE A 19 18.34 -5.51 -8.89
CA ILE A 19 17.86 -4.19 -8.44
C ILE A 19 16.74 -3.66 -9.34
N ILE A 20 16.92 -3.77 -10.66
CA ILE A 20 15.91 -3.36 -11.64
C ILE A 20 14.63 -4.17 -11.48
N LEU A 21 14.73 -5.50 -11.32
CA LEU A 21 13.58 -6.36 -11.08
C LEU A 21 12.84 -5.98 -9.80
N LEU A 22 13.57 -5.74 -8.70
CA LEU A 22 12.98 -5.31 -7.43
C LEU A 22 12.29 -3.95 -7.54
N LEU A 23 12.82 -3.00 -8.32
CA LEU A 23 12.18 -1.71 -8.57
C LEU A 23 10.84 -1.88 -9.32
N ILE A 24 10.83 -2.70 -10.37
CA ILE A 24 9.62 -2.98 -11.15
C ILE A 24 8.55 -3.64 -10.27
N LEU A 25 8.93 -4.64 -9.47
CA LEU A 25 8.01 -5.33 -8.56
C LEU A 25 7.43 -4.38 -7.50
N THR A 26 8.25 -3.49 -6.91
CA THR A 26 7.77 -2.48 -5.96
C THR A 26 6.78 -1.53 -6.63
N PHE A 27 7.07 -1.05 -7.85
CA PHE A 27 6.16 -0.17 -8.59
C PHE A 27 4.82 -0.85 -8.88
N LEU A 28 4.86 -2.08 -9.41
CA LEU A 28 3.67 -2.85 -9.73
C LEU A 28 2.80 -3.10 -8.48
N ARG A 29 3.43 -3.44 -7.35
CA ARG A 29 2.74 -3.63 -6.07
C ARG A 29 2.03 -2.36 -5.62
N THR A 30 2.73 -1.22 -5.59
CA THR A 30 2.14 0.06 -5.16
C THR A 30 0.99 0.47 -6.06
N PHE A 31 1.12 0.28 -7.37
CA PHE A 31 0.05 0.52 -8.32
C PHE A 31 -1.17 -0.39 -8.08
N ALA A 32 -0.93 -1.69 -7.86
CA ALA A 32 -1.99 -2.64 -7.58
C ALA A 32 -2.74 -2.32 -6.27
N LEU A 33 -2.02 -1.97 -5.19
CA LEU A 33 -2.62 -1.57 -3.92
C LEU A 33 -3.51 -0.34 -4.06
N LYS A 34 -3.05 0.69 -4.80
CA LYS A 34 -3.86 1.88 -5.09
C LYS A 34 -5.12 1.52 -5.85
N LEU A 35 -5.03 0.67 -6.87
CA LEU A 35 -6.19 0.22 -7.64
C LEU A 35 -7.20 -0.58 -6.78
N MET A 36 -6.70 -1.44 -5.89
CA MET A 36 -7.53 -2.20 -4.96
C MET A 36 -8.28 -1.28 -3.99
N CYS A 37 -7.60 -0.27 -3.44
CA CYS A 37 -8.23 0.67 -2.52
C CYS A 37 -9.29 1.52 -3.22
N LEU A 38 -9.03 2.00 -4.44
CA LEU A 38 -10.02 2.71 -5.25
C LEU A 38 -11.27 1.85 -5.53
N ASN A 39 -11.08 0.56 -5.81
CA ASN A 39 -12.19 -0.37 -5.98
C ASN A 39 -12.94 -0.61 -4.67
N ALA A 40 -12.23 -0.75 -3.54
CA ALA A 40 -12.83 -0.89 -2.22
C ALA A 40 -13.68 0.33 -1.84
N GLY A 41 -13.20 1.56 -2.10
CA GLY A 41 -13.95 2.80 -1.90
C GLY A 41 -15.26 2.83 -2.68
N ARG A 42 -15.24 2.44 -3.96
CA ARG A 42 -16.47 2.34 -4.79
C ARG A 42 -17.46 1.31 -4.25
N VAL A 43 -16.96 0.14 -3.83
CA VAL A 43 -17.81 -0.92 -3.24
C VAL A 43 -18.44 -0.45 -1.93
N LEU A 44 -17.66 0.22 -1.08
CA LEU A 44 -18.13 0.76 0.19
C LEU A 44 -19.22 1.82 -0.05
N HIS A 45 -18.96 2.80 -0.93
CA HIS A 45 -19.95 3.81 -1.32
C HIS A 45 -21.26 3.18 -1.81
N ASN A 46 -21.19 2.22 -2.74
CA ASN A 46 -22.38 1.55 -3.28
C ASN A 46 -23.11 0.70 -2.23
N LYS A 47 -22.39 0.10 -1.28
CA LYS A 47 -23.00 -0.65 -0.18
C LYS A 47 -23.73 0.31 0.75
N MET A 48 -23.12 1.41 1.15
CA MET A 48 -23.72 2.40 2.05
C MET A 48 -24.93 3.07 1.41
N PHE A 49 -24.83 3.51 0.16
CA PHE A 49 -25.96 4.09 -0.57
C PHE A 49 -27.17 3.15 -0.58
N ARG A 50 -26.96 1.86 -0.88
CA ARG A 50 -28.03 0.85 -0.86
C ARG A 50 -28.65 0.62 0.51
N HIS A 51 -27.91 0.80 1.60
CA HIS A 51 -28.46 0.67 2.96
C HIS A 51 -29.29 1.90 3.34
N VAL A 52 -28.82 3.10 2.97
CA VAL A 52 -29.54 4.35 3.25
C VAL A 52 -30.90 4.36 2.57
N ILE A 53 -30.98 4.02 1.28
CA ILE A 53 -32.26 4.02 0.54
C ILE A 53 -33.27 2.96 1.04
N ARG A 54 -32.82 1.96 1.81
CA ARG A 54 -33.67 0.88 2.35
C ARG A 54 -34.07 1.08 3.80
N CYS A 55 -33.56 2.11 4.47
CA CYS A 55 -33.91 2.37 5.86
C CYS A 55 -35.37 2.85 5.99
N PRO A 56 -36.10 2.42 7.03
CA PRO A 56 -37.46 2.88 7.27
C PRO A 56 -37.47 4.38 7.57
N ILE A 57 -38.53 5.09 7.16
CA ILE A 57 -38.64 6.55 7.35
C ILE A 57 -38.49 6.94 8.84
N ALA A 58 -39.01 6.12 9.76
CA ALA A 58 -38.88 6.32 11.20
C ALA A 58 -37.43 6.34 11.73
N PHE A 59 -36.48 5.71 11.00
CA PHE A 59 -35.06 5.77 11.34
C PHE A 59 -34.48 7.18 11.12
N PHE A 60 -35.01 7.90 10.13
CA PHE A 60 -34.57 9.25 9.79
C PHE A 60 -35.15 10.34 10.70
N ASP A 61 -36.21 10.03 11.46
CA ASP A 61 -36.77 10.93 12.48
C ASP A 61 -35.83 11.07 13.69
N THR A 62 -35.10 10.01 14.03
CA THR A 62 -34.12 9.99 15.13
C THR A 62 -32.69 10.25 14.64
N ASN A 63 -32.37 9.93 13.38
CA ASN A 63 -31.04 10.13 12.79
C ASN A 63 -31.12 10.97 11.52
N PRO A 64 -30.82 12.29 11.59
CA PRO A 64 -30.93 13.15 10.42
C PRO A 64 -29.97 12.67 9.32
N ILE A 65 -30.50 12.50 8.10
CA ILE A 65 -29.77 11.94 6.95
C ILE A 65 -28.46 12.68 6.65
N GLY A 66 -28.42 13.99 6.90
CA GLY A 66 -27.21 14.81 6.75
C GLY A 66 -26.08 14.42 7.69
N ARG A 67 -26.37 13.97 8.93
CA ARG A 67 -25.34 13.51 9.88
C ARG A 67 -24.77 12.17 9.44
N ILE A 68 -25.63 11.27 8.98
CA ILE A 68 -25.25 9.96 8.44
C ILE A 68 -24.38 10.14 7.20
N LEU A 69 -24.81 10.99 6.25
CA LEU A 69 -24.04 11.29 5.06
C LEU A 69 -22.70 11.94 5.38
N ASN A 70 -22.64 12.88 6.34
CA ASN A 70 -21.41 13.52 6.74
C ASN A 70 -20.40 12.53 7.37
N HIS A 71 -20.89 11.54 8.13
CA HIS A 71 -20.04 10.48 8.67
C HIS A 71 -19.52 9.58 7.54
N PHE A 72 -20.40 9.12 6.65
CA PHE A 72 -20.01 8.26 5.53
C PHE A 72 -19.05 8.94 4.55
N THR A 73 -19.27 10.21 4.23
CA THR A 73 -18.34 10.98 3.39
C THR A 73 -16.99 11.11 4.06
N ARG A 74 -16.95 11.29 5.39
CA ARG A 74 -15.69 11.33 6.16
C ARG A 74 -14.99 9.97 6.15
N ASP A 75 -15.71 8.87 6.31
CA ASP A 75 -15.11 7.53 6.30
C ASP A 75 -14.54 7.15 4.94
N ILE A 76 -15.25 7.51 3.85
CA ILE A 76 -14.74 7.33 2.49
C ILE A 76 -13.50 8.20 2.29
N LEU A 77 -13.53 9.45 2.76
CA LEU A 77 -12.38 10.35 2.65
C LEU A 77 -11.16 9.78 3.38
N ILE A 78 -11.32 9.32 4.63
CA ILE A 78 -10.25 8.67 5.42
C ILE A 78 -9.72 7.43 4.72
N MET A 79 -10.59 6.60 4.12
CA MET A 79 -10.16 5.46 3.32
C MET A 79 -9.33 5.92 2.11
N ASP A 80 -9.79 6.94 1.39
CA ASP A 80 -9.15 7.42 0.17
C ASP A 80 -7.87 8.24 0.43
N THR A 81 -7.70 8.81 1.63
CA THR A 81 -6.47 9.53 2.02
C THR A 81 -5.52 8.61 2.76
N ASP A 82 -5.94 8.06 3.89
CA ASP A 82 -5.03 7.44 4.86
C ASP A 82 -4.66 6.03 4.38
N ILE A 83 -5.62 5.26 3.85
CA ILE A 83 -5.33 3.90 3.39
C ILE A 83 -4.64 3.91 2.01
N VAL A 84 -5.08 4.78 1.09
CA VAL A 84 -4.49 4.83 -0.26
C VAL A 84 -3.10 5.46 -0.28
N GLN A 85 -2.82 6.43 0.60
CA GLN A 85 -1.55 7.16 0.62
C GLN A 85 -0.61 6.65 1.72
N ASP A 86 -1.06 6.60 2.98
CA ASP A 86 -0.14 6.33 4.10
C ASP A 86 0.35 4.88 4.12
N VAL A 87 -0.51 3.91 3.76
CA VAL A 87 -0.12 2.48 3.77
C VAL A 87 0.98 2.19 2.73
N PRO A 88 0.85 2.57 1.45
CA PRO A 88 1.94 2.41 0.49
C PRO A 88 3.20 3.19 0.88
N ASP A 89 3.07 4.40 1.41
CA ASP A 89 4.22 5.23 1.77
C ASP A 89 5.02 4.60 2.92
N PHE A 90 4.35 4.10 3.96
CA PHE A 90 5.01 3.34 5.03
C PHE A 90 5.72 2.09 4.51
N LEU A 91 5.08 1.33 3.60
CA LEU A 91 5.66 0.16 2.96
C LEU A 91 6.90 0.49 2.12
N ILE A 92 6.88 1.59 1.38
CA ILE A 92 8.01 2.05 0.55
C ILE A 92 9.21 2.39 1.42
N VAL A 93 9.00 3.13 2.51
CA VAL A 93 10.08 3.50 3.45
C VAL A 93 10.71 2.24 4.05
N ASN A 94 9.90 1.27 4.48
CA ASN A 94 10.39 0.04 5.06
C ASN A 94 11.21 -0.81 4.06
N GLU A 95 10.73 -0.95 2.83
CA GLU A 95 11.45 -1.60 1.73
C GLU A 95 12.78 -0.91 1.41
N PHE A 96 12.80 0.43 1.39
CA PHE A 96 14.01 1.21 1.15
C PHE A 96 15.07 0.95 2.23
N VAL A 97 14.67 0.94 3.50
CA VAL A 97 15.57 0.63 4.63
C VAL A 97 16.17 -0.76 4.50
N TYR A 98 15.36 -1.77 4.15
CA TYR A 98 15.86 -3.14 3.96
C TYR A 98 16.85 -3.25 2.78
N LYS A 99 16.57 -2.56 1.66
CA LYS A 99 17.48 -2.51 0.50
C LYS A 99 18.81 -1.81 0.82
N ILE A 100 18.77 -0.70 1.56
CA ILE A 100 19.97 -0.01 2.03
C ILE A 100 20.80 -0.88 2.98
N ARG A 101 20.15 -1.56 3.94
CA ARG A 101 20.84 -2.49 4.85
C ARG A 101 21.55 -3.62 4.09
N TYR A 102 20.90 -4.16 3.07
CA TYR A 102 21.48 -5.20 2.21
C TYR A 102 22.68 -4.68 1.41
N MET A 103 22.60 -3.47 0.84
CA MET A 103 23.72 -2.84 0.13
C MET A 103 24.93 -2.63 1.06
N ILE A 104 24.71 -2.09 2.26
CA ILE A 104 25.76 -1.87 3.26
C ILE A 104 26.42 -3.19 3.66
N MET A 105 25.63 -4.24 3.90
CA MET A 105 26.14 -5.58 4.19
C MET A 105 27.11 -6.04 3.09
N ILE A 106 26.72 -5.96 1.82
CA ILE A 106 27.57 -6.37 0.69
C ILE A 106 28.88 -5.57 0.64
N LEU A 107 28.83 -4.25 0.84
CA LEU A 107 30.03 -3.41 0.84
C LEU A 107 31.03 -3.83 1.93
N PHE A 108 30.57 -4.14 3.14
CA PHE A 108 31.44 -4.62 4.21
C PHE A 108 32.05 -6.01 3.93
N TYR A 109 31.35 -6.88 3.22
CA TYR A 109 31.89 -8.18 2.80
C TYR A 109 32.87 -8.08 1.61
N SER A 110 32.88 -6.96 0.89
CA SER A 110 33.77 -6.73 -0.26
C SER A 110 35.15 -6.18 0.12
N VAL A 111 35.29 -5.58 1.30
CA VAL A 111 36.55 -5.08 1.89
C VAL A 111 37.19 -6.19 2.72
#